data_AF-A0A834E6X7-F1
#
_entry.id   AF-A0A834E6X7-F1
#
_cell.length_a   1.000
_cell.length_b   1.000
_cell.length_c   1.000
_cell.angle_alpha   90.00
_cell.angle_beta   90.00
_cell.angle_gamma   90.00
#
_symmetry.space_group_name_H-M   'P 1'
#
loop_
_entity.id
_entity.type
_entity.pdbx_description
1 polymer ?
#
loop_
_entity_poly.entity_id
_entity_poly.type
_entity_poly.pdbx_seq_one_letter_code
_entity_poly.pdbx_strand_id
1 'polypeptide(L)'
;MVTTAGDRTEEFHGHTVNLLGNLPLKCLDVLLSLEPHKGSVQFLGVNMDAVSTLLSFLEKRLHQTHRLKESVAPVLSVLTECARVHRPARKFLKAQVLPPLRDVKTRPEVGEQLRNKLVRLMTHLDTDVKRVAAEFLFVLCSESVPRFIKYTGYGNAAGLLAARGLLAGGRPEGQYSEDEDTDTEEYKEAKASINPVTGRVEEKLPSPMEGMTEEQKEHEAMKLVNMFDRLSRHRVIQPLGVSPRGHLTSLQDAMCESMEGQLSSDPDSDPD
;
A
#
# COMPACT_ATOMS: atom_id res chain seq x y z
N MET A 1 0.31 1.60 -43.11
CA MET A 1 -0.44 1.53 -41.83
C MET A 1 -0.79 2.94 -41.43
N VAL A 2 -2.06 3.33 -41.53
CA VAL A 2 -2.51 4.68 -41.16
C VAL A 2 -2.75 4.67 -39.65
N THR A 3 -1.82 5.25 -38.89
CA THR A 3 -2.01 5.53 -37.46
C THR A 3 -3.22 6.46 -37.31
N THR A 4 -4.22 6.08 -36.52
CA THR A 4 -5.41 6.91 -36.33
C THR A 4 -5.07 8.14 -35.48
N ALA A 5 -5.86 9.21 -35.56
CA ALA A 5 -5.62 10.43 -34.78
C ALA A 5 -5.64 10.19 -33.25
N GLY A 6 -6.36 9.15 -32.80
CA GLY A 6 -6.38 8.71 -31.40
C GLY A 6 -5.03 8.17 -30.93
N ASP A 7 -4.34 7.40 -31.77
CA ASP A 7 -3.06 6.77 -31.42
C ASP A 7 -1.95 7.82 -31.19
N ARG A 8 -1.93 8.87 -32.00
CA ARG A 8 -0.93 9.96 -31.88
C ARG A 8 -1.14 10.83 -30.64
N THR A 9 -2.40 11.00 -30.22
CA THR A 9 -2.73 11.76 -29.00
C THR A 9 -2.16 11.06 -27.77
N GLU A 10 -2.29 9.73 -27.70
CA GLU A 10 -1.78 8.96 -26.56
C GLU A 10 -0.24 8.91 -26.53
N GLU A 11 0.40 8.81 -27.69
CA GLU A 11 1.86 8.91 -27.82
C GLU A 11 2.38 10.28 -27.37
N PHE A 12 1.73 11.36 -27.83
CA PHE A 12 2.05 12.73 -27.41
C PHE A 12 1.91 12.93 -25.91
N HIS A 13 0.82 12.43 -25.30
CA HIS A 13 0.66 12.45 -23.85
C HIS A 13 1.76 11.65 -23.15
N GLY A 14 2.17 10.50 -23.70
CA GLY A 14 3.28 9.72 -23.18
C GLY A 14 4.59 10.50 -23.13
N HIS A 15 4.98 11.15 -24.24
CA HIS A 15 6.16 12.00 -24.28
C HIS A 15 6.08 13.18 -23.30
N THR A 16 4.90 13.79 -23.19
CA THR A 16 4.65 14.90 -22.26
C THR A 16 4.87 14.46 -20.80
N VAL A 17 4.29 13.32 -20.41
CA VAL A 17 4.45 12.77 -19.06
C VAL A 17 5.90 12.39 -18.78
N ASN A 18 6.60 11.80 -19.76
CA ASN A 18 8.02 11.46 -19.61
C ASN A 18 8.87 12.71 -19.35
N LEU A 19 8.56 13.82 -20.03
CA LEU A 19 9.23 15.10 -19.77
C LEU A 19 8.88 15.66 -18.38
N LEU A 20 7.60 15.60 -17.98
CA LEU A 20 7.16 16.03 -16.64
C LEU A 20 7.88 15.26 -15.53
N GLY A 21 8.11 13.95 -15.71
CA GLY A 21 8.83 13.11 -14.75
C GLY A 21 10.30 13.50 -14.55
N ASN A 22 10.89 14.29 -15.45
CA ASN A 22 12.26 14.79 -15.35
C ASN A 22 12.35 16.19 -14.71
N LEU A 23 11.22 16.85 -14.46
CA LEU A 23 11.22 18.18 -13.86
C LEU A 23 11.48 18.11 -12.36
N PRO A 24 12.11 19.15 -11.76
CA PRO A 24 12.19 19.25 -10.30
C PRO A 24 10.80 19.24 -9.67
N LEU A 25 10.66 18.55 -8.53
CA LEU A 25 9.39 18.36 -7.82
C LEU A 25 8.64 19.67 -7.53
N LYS A 26 9.41 20.72 -7.23
CA LYS A 26 8.88 22.07 -6.94
C LYS A 26 8.17 22.72 -8.12
N CYS A 27 8.38 22.24 -9.36
CA CYS A 27 7.78 22.80 -10.57
C CYS A 27 6.47 22.12 -10.96
N LEU A 28 6.10 21.02 -10.29
CA LEU A 28 4.86 20.30 -10.58
C LEU A 28 3.62 20.99 -9.96
N ASP A 29 3.83 22.00 -9.12
CA ASP A 29 2.80 22.87 -8.56
C ASP A 29 2.01 23.65 -9.63
N VAL A 30 2.67 23.96 -10.74
CA VAL A 30 2.06 24.59 -11.92
C VAL A 30 0.89 23.77 -12.45
N LEU A 31 0.91 22.44 -12.32
CA LEU A 31 -0.18 21.56 -12.78
C LEU A 31 -1.50 21.79 -12.03
N LEU A 32 -1.45 22.40 -10.84
CA LEU A 32 -2.62 22.69 -9.99
C LEU A 32 -2.91 24.19 -9.86
N SER A 33 -2.10 25.03 -10.50
CA SER A 33 -2.20 26.50 -10.40
C SER A 33 -3.14 27.12 -11.43
N LEU A 34 -3.79 26.29 -12.27
CA LEU A 34 -4.75 26.75 -13.27
C LEU A 34 -6.00 27.35 -12.61
N GLU A 35 -6.43 28.52 -13.09
CA GLU A 35 -7.66 29.13 -12.60
C GLU A 35 -8.87 28.25 -12.93
N PRO A 36 -9.76 27.98 -11.97
CA PRO A 36 -10.96 27.21 -12.21
C PRO A 36 -11.95 28.00 -13.09
N HIS A 37 -12.35 27.43 -14.23
CA HIS A 37 -13.34 28.01 -15.14
C HIS A 37 -14.65 27.20 -15.16
N LYS A 38 -15.73 27.74 -15.75
CA LYS A 38 -17.00 27.02 -15.88
C LYS A 38 -16.78 25.70 -16.64
N GLY A 39 -17.06 24.57 -15.98
CA GLY A 39 -16.91 23.23 -16.54
C GLY A 39 -15.62 22.49 -16.18
N SER A 40 -14.68 23.12 -15.45
CA SER A 40 -13.50 22.42 -14.91
C SER A 40 -13.91 21.44 -13.81
N VAL A 41 -13.19 20.33 -13.69
CA VAL A 41 -13.21 19.48 -12.50
C VAL A 41 -12.58 20.26 -11.35
N GLN A 42 -13.36 20.56 -10.32
CA GLN A 42 -12.89 21.30 -9.14
C GLN A 42 -12.99 20.42 -7.90
N PHE A 43 -11.99 20.51 -7.03
CA PHE A 43 -12.00 19.85 -5.75
C PHE A 43 -11.35 20.75 -4.69
N LEU A 44 -12.08 21.02 -3.60
CA LEU A 44 -11.65 21.95 -2.54
C LEU A 44 -11.21 23.34 -3.08
N GLY A 45 -11.92 23.85 -4.10
CA GLY A 45 -11.65 25.16 -4.70
C GLY A 45 -10.44 25.23 -5.64
N VAL A 46 -9.81 24.09 -5.95
CA VAL A 46 -8.66 23.99 -6.85
C VAL A 46 -9.04 23.25 -8.13
N ASN A 47 -8.50 23.67 -9.28
CA ASN A 47 -8.67 22.99 -10.55
C ASN A 47 -7.93 21.62 -10.53
N MET A 48 -8.63 20.56 -10.93
CA MET A 48 -8.14 19.18 -10.98
C MET A 48 -8.11 18.61 -12.40
N ASP A 49 -8.32 19.41 -13.45
CA ASP A 49 -8.40 18.97 -14.85
C ASP A 49 -7.11 18.25 -15.28
N ALA A 50 -5.94 18.82 -14.97
CA ALA A 50 -4.65 18.20 -15.28
C ALA A 50 -4.46 16.86 -14.55
N VAL A 51 -4.76 16.82 -13.25
CA VAL A 51 -4.65 15.61 -12.42
C VAL A 51 -5.63 14.52 -12.88
N SER A 52 -6.88 14.91 -13.21
CA SER A 52 -7.91 14.01 -13.73
C SER A 52 -7.54 13.47 -15.11
N THR A 53 -6.94 14.29 -15.96
CA THR A 53 -6.43 13.87 -17.28
C THR A 53 -5.27 12.89 -17.14
N LEU A 54 -4.32 13.15 -16.24
CA LEU A 54 -3.21 12.23 -15.94
C LEU A 54 -3.72 10.90 -15.37
N LEU A 55 -4.73 10.93 -14.49
CA LEU A 55 -5.34 9.73 -13.94
C LEU A 55 -6.04 8.90 -15.02
N SER A 56 -6.80 9.56 -15.90
CA SER A 56 -7.45 8.91 -17.04
C SER A 56 -6.43 8.32 -18.03
N PHE A 57 -5.30 9.01 -18.21
CA PHE A 57 -4.18 8.51 -19.02
C PHE A 57 -3.54 7.26 -18.38
N LEU A 58 -3.28 7.28 -17.07
CA LEU A 58 -2.82 6.12 -16.32
C LEU A 58 -3.76 4.93 -16.50
N GLU A 59 -5.07 5.14 -16.33
CA GLU A 59 -6.06 4.07 -16.49
C GLU A 59 -6.02 3.46 -17.89
N LYS A 60 -5.90 4.27 -18.95
CA LYS A 60 -5.71 3.77 -20.32
C LYS A 60 -4.42 2.95 -20.46
N ARG A 61 -3.29 3.44 -19.93
CA ARG A 61 -2.00 2.74 -19.98
C ARG A 61 -1.98 1.42 -19.22
N LEU A 62 -2.76 1.29 -18.14
CA LEU A 62 -2.88 0.03 -17.40
C LEU A 62 -3.58 -1.09 -18.19
N HIS A 63 -4.32 -0.77 -19.25
CA HIS A 63 -4.87 -1.78 -20.16
C HIS A 63 -3.81 -2.34 -21.13
N GLN A 64 -2.68 -1.66 -21.29
CA GLN A 64 -1.57 -2.13 -22.12
C GLN A 64 -0.71 -3.10 -21.29
N THR A 65 -0.69 -4.38 -21.65
CA THR A 65 0.05 -5.41 -20.90
C THR A 65 1.56 -5.40 -21.17
N HIS A 66 2.01 -4.72 -22.22
CA HIS A 66 3.42 -4.65 -22.62
C HIS A 66 4.06 -3.34 -22.21
N ARG A 67 5.36 -3.39 -21.85
CA ARG A 67 6.20 -2.22 -21.50
C ARG A 67 5.63 -1.34 -20.38
N LEU A 68 4.94 -1.95 -19.42
CA LEU A 68 4.34 -1.27 -18.25
C LEU A 68 5.31 -0.34 -17.52
N LYS A 69 6.59 -0.70 -17.42
CA LYS A 69 7.62 0.13 -16.80
C LYS A 69 7.71 1.51 -17.45
N GLU A 70 7.79 1.57 -18.78
CA GLU A 70 7.94 2.84 -19.50
C GLU A 70 6.60 3.58 -19.63
N SER A 71 5.48 2.86 -19.64
CA SER A 71 4.16 3.47 -19.88
C SER A 71 3.46 3.95 -18.60
N VAL A 72 3.70 3.29 -17.46
CA VAL A 72 2.95 3.52 -16.21
C VAL A 72 3.83 4.20 -15.15
N ALA A 73 5.11 3.87 -15.05
CA ALA A 73 5.95 4.40 -13.98
C ALA A 73 6.11 5.93 -14.01
N PRO A 74 6.28 6.59 -15.19
CA PRO A 74 6.38 8.06 -15.25
C PRO A 74 5.11 8.75 -14.76
N VAL A 75 3.92 8.30 -15.20
CA VAL A 75 2.64 8.89 -14.76
C VAL A 75 2.38 8.65 -13.27
N LEU A 76 2.68 7.47 -12.75
CA LEU A 76 2.57 7.19 -11.31
C LEU A 76 3.48 8.09 -10.50
N SER A 77 4.71 8.32 -10.96
CA SER A 77 5.68 9.18 -10.27
C SER A 77 5.18 10.63 -10.20
N VAL A 78 4.74 11.19 -11.33
CA VAL A 78 4.17 12.56 -11.37
C VAL A 78 2.95 12.68 -10.46
N LEU A 79 1.99 11.74 -10.54
CA LEU A 79 0.80 11.75 -9.70
C LEU A 79 1.12 11.60 -8.21
N THR A 80 2.14 10.80 -7.87
CA THR A 80 2.61 10.61 -6.49
C THR A 80 3.13 11.92 -5.93
N GLU A 81 3.94 12.64 -6.69
CA GLU A 81 4.55 13.89 -6.24
C GLU A 81 3.51 15.01 -6.13
N CYS A 82 2.57 15.10 -7.08
CA CYS A 82 1.42 16.00 -6.95
C CYS A 82 0.61 15.70 -5.68
N ALA A 83 0.35 14.43 -5.36
CA ALA A 83 -0.36 14.03 -4.14
C ALA A 83 0.44 14.27 -2.86
N ARG A 84 1.77 14.12 -2.91
CA ARG A 84 2.65 14.34 -1.77
C ARG A 84 2.64 15.81 -1.36
N VAL A 85 2.78 16.71 -2.35
CA VAL A 85 2.89 18.16 -2.14
C VAL A 85 1.53 18.81 -1.91
N HIS A 86 0.50 18.45 -2.67
CA HIS A 86 -0.79 19.16 -2.65
C HIS A 86 -1.89 18.33 -1.96
N ARG A 87 -2.37 18.83 -0.81
CA ARG A 87 -3.47 18.21 -0.06
C ARG A 87 -4.77 18.04 -0.89
N PRO A 88 -5.21 19.03 -1.70
CA PRO A 88 -6.38 18.85 -2.56
C PRO A 88 -6.20 17.73 -3.59
N ALA A 89 -5.02 17.64 -4.22
CA ALA A 89 -4.69 16.57 -5.17
C ALA A 89 -4.75 15.20 -4.51
N ARG A 90 -4.14 15.07 -3.31
CA ARG A 90 -4.15 13.81 -2.55
C ARG A 90 -5.55 13.34 -2.22
N LYS A 91 -6.40 14.24 -1.69
CA LYS A 91 -7.79 13.90 -1.33
C LYS A 91 -8.63 13.58 -2.58
N PHE A 92 -8.44 14.32 -3.68
CA PHE A 92 -9.09 14.04 -4.96
C PHE A 92 -8.69 12.66 -5.49
N LEU A 93 -7.38 12.39 -5.62
CA LEU A 93 -6.87 11.11 -6.09
C LEU A 93 -7.26 9.95 -5.19
N LYS A 94 -7.25 10.15 -3.86
CA LYS A 94 -7.75 9.16 -2.90
C LYS A 94 -9.21 8.81 -3.16
N ALA A 95 -10.08 9.81 -3.36
CA ALA A 95 -11.50 9.57 -3.61
C ALA A 95 -11.75 8.82 -4.92
N GLN A 96 -10.92 9.06 -5.95
CA GLN A 96 -11.05 8.41 -7.26
C GLN A 96 -10.43 6.99 -7.28
N VAL A 97 -9.26 6.81 -6.66
CA VAL A 97 -8.48 5.56 -6.72
C VAL A 97 -8.84 4.60 -5.60
N LEU A 98 -9.02 5.11 -4.38
CA LEU A 98 -9.26 4.34 -3.15
C LEU A 98 -10.56 4.81 -2.48
N PRO A 99 -11.73 4.66 -3.15
CA PRO A 99 -13.00 5.03 -2.54
C PRO A 99 -13.26 4.20 -1.27
N PRO A 100 -14.09 4.70 -0.33
CA PRO A 100 -14.44 3.97 0.89
C PRO A 100 -14.89 2.53 0.60
N LEU A 101 -14.32 1.58 1.35
CA LEU A 101 -14.48 0.14 1.11
C LEU A 101 -15.88 -0.34 1.47
N ARG A 102 -16.68 -0.72 0.47
CA ARG A 102 -17.95 -1.42 0.69
C ARG A 102 -17.83 -2.93 0.51
N ASP A 103 -16.99 -3.37 -0.43
CA ASP A 103 -16.69 -4.78 -0.63
C ASP A 103 -15.45 -5.18 0.17
N VAL A 104 -15.67 -6.06 1.14
CA VAL A 104 -14.67 -6.63 2.04
C VAL A 104 -14.51 -8.14 1.86
N LYS A 105 -15.22 -8.75 0.89
CA LYS A 105 -15.19 -10.21 0.67
C LYS A 105 -14.21 -10.59 -0.42
N THR A 106 -14.03 -9.72 -1.42
CA THR A 106 -13.06 -9.94 -2.48
C THR A 106 -11.66 -9.50 -2.06
N ARG A 107 -10.64 -10.16 -2.62
CA ARG A 107 -9.25 -9.76 -2.36
C ARG A 107 -8.95 -8.41 -3.02
N PRO A 108 -8.13 -7.54 -2.42
CA PRO A 108 -7.79 -6.23 -2.97
C PRO A 108 -7.25 -6.26 -4.40
N GLU A 109 -6.50 -7.29 -4.79
CA GLU A 109 -5.95 -7.46 -6.14
C GLU A 109 -6.94 -8.01 -7.18
N VAL A 110 -8.13 -8.48 -6.76
CA VAL A 110 -9.13 -9.08 -7.64
C VAL A 110 -10.20 -8.05 -8.00
N GLY A 111 -10.39 -7.82 -9.31
CA GLY A 111 -11.39 -6.90 -9.84
C GLY A 111 -10.83 -5.99 -10.93
N GLU A 112 -11.73 -5.20 -11.52
CA GLU A 112 -11.42 -4.31 -12.65
C GLU A 112 -11.36 -2.83 -12.30
N GLN A 113 -11.59 -2.47 -11.03
CA GLN A 113 -11.42 -1.09 -10.59
C GLN A 113 -9.93 -0.70 -10.62
N LEU A 114 -9.67 0.60 -10.72
CA LEU A 114 -8.31 1.14 -10.71
C LEU A 114 -7.51 0.70 -9.48
N ARG A 115 -8.14 0.66 -8.29
CA ARG A 115 -7.57 0.07 -7.07
C ARG A 115 -7.01 -1.32 -7.33
N ASN A 116 -7.84 -2.23 -7.86
CA ASN A 116 -7.46 -3.63 -8.03
C ASN A 116 -6.28 -3.77 -8.99
N LYS A 117 -6.31 -3.02 -10.09
CA LYS A 117 -5.23 -2.98 -11.09
C LYS A 117 -3.92 -2.49 -10.47
N LEU A 118 -3.95 -1.44 -9.66
CA LEU A 118 -2.76 -0.92 -8.97
C LEU A 118 -2.23 -1.86 -7.88
N VAL A 119 -3.13 -2.50 -7.11
CA VAL A 119 -2.71 -3.49 -6.11
C VAL A 119 -2.05 -4.70 -6.78
N ARG A 120 -2.53 -5.16 -7.94
CA ARG A 120 -1.84 -6.19 -8.74
C ARG A 120 -0.43 -5.80 -9.15
N LEU A 121 -0.16 -4.51 -9.40
CA LEU A 121 1.19 -4.05 -9.73
C LEU A 121 2.16 -4.13 -8.55
N MET A 122 1.68 -4.11 -7.30
CA MET A 122 2.54 -4.19 -6.11
C MET A 122 3.28 -5.53 -5.99
N THR A 123 2.80 -6.56 -6.68
CA THR A 123 3.42 -7.89 -6.75
C THR A 123 3.98 -8.21 -8.14
N HIS A 124 4.16 -7.19 -8.98
CA HIS A 124 4.77 -7.34 -10.31
C HIS A 124 6.26 -7.73 -10.22
N LEU A 125 6.76 -8.44 -11.24
CA LEU A 125 8.14 -8.92 -11.30
C LEU A 125 9.16 -7.78 -11.41
N ASP A 126 8.81 -6.73 -12.15
CA ASP A 126 9.64 -5.53 -12.29
C ASP A 126 9.67 -4.72 -10.98
N THR A 127 10.88 -4.51 -10.45
CA THR A 127 11.09 -3.85 -9.16
C THR A 127 10.74 -2.37 -9.16
N ASP A 128 10.83 -1.69 -10.31
CA ASP A 128 10.46 -0.28 -10.41
C ASP A 128 8.95 -0.14 -10.44
N VAL A 129 8.26 -0.95 -11.25
CA VAL A 129 6.78 -0.93 -11.34
C VAL A 129 6.14 -1.19 -9.99
N LYS A 130 6.58 -2.24 -9.28
CA LYS A 130 6.00 -2.56 -7.96
C LYS A 130 6.26 -1.46 -6.94
N ARG A 131 7.45 -0.85 -6.96
CA ARG A 131 7.83 0.22 -6.05
C ARG A 131 6.99 1.47 -6.28
N VAL A 132 6.87 1.94 -7.51
CA VAL A 132 6.10 3.18 -7.81
C VAL A 132 4.60 3.00 -7.59
N ALA A 133 4.05 1.82 -7.87
CA ALA A 133 2.64 1.53 -7.59
C ALA A 133 2.34 1.51 -6.08
N ALA A 134 3.20 0.83 -5.31
CA ALA A 134 3.05 0.77 -3.86
C ALA A 134 3.25 2.16 -3.22
N GLU A 135 4.24 2.93 -3.69
CA GLU A 135 4.51 4.29 -3.23
C GLU A 135 3.31 5.22 -3.46
N PHE A 136 2.74 5.20 -4.67
CA PHE A 136 1.58 6.00 -5.01
C PHE A 136 0.41 5.71 -4.04
N LEU A 137 0.06 4.44 -3.86
CA LEU A 137 -1.00 4.04 -2.95
C LEU A 137 -0.70 4.41 -1.48
N PHE A 138 0.57 4.31 -1.05
CA PHE A 138 0.99 4.69 0.29
C PHE A 138 0.80 6.19 0.55
N VAL A 139 1.16 7.05 -0.42
CA VAL A 139 0.91 8.50 -0.35
C VAL A 139 -0.58 8.82 -0.32
N LEU A 140 -1.42 8.13 -1.11
CA LEU A 140 -2.88 8.31 -1.05
C LEU A 140 -3.50 7.85 0.29
N CYS A 141 -2.80 6.98 1.01
CA CYS A 141 -3.12 6.60 2.38
C CYS A 141 -2.56 7.58 3.43
N SER A 142 -2.03 8.73 3.00
CA SER A 142 -1.35 9.73 3.84
C SER A 142 -0.23 9.10 4.65
N GLU A 143 0.48 8.15 4.02
CA GLU A 143 1.62 7.41 4.58
C GLU A 143 1.29 6.68 5.90
N SER A 144 0.02 6.32 6.08
CA SER A 144 -0.46 5.56 7.23
C SER A 144 -0.43 4.07 6.96
N VAL A 145 0.42 3.32 7.69
CA VAL A 145 0.53 1.85 7.58
C VAL A 145 -0.82 1.14 7.78
N PRO A 146 -1.61 1.42 8.84
CA PRO A 146 -2.91 0.76 9.01
C PRO A 146 -3.88 1.02 7.85
N ARG A 147 -3.92 2.27 7.36
CA ARG A 147 -4.79 2.65 6.26
C ARG A 147 -4.34 2.01 4.94
N PHE A 148 -3.04 1.92 4.74
CA PHE A 148 -2.46 1.25 3.58
C PHE A 148 -2.84 -0.24 3.55
N ILE A 149 -2.62 -0.95 4.67
CA ILE A 149 -3.00 -2.36 4.82
C ILE A 149 -4.50 -2.56 4.58
N LYS A 150 -5.36 -1.67 5.10
CA LYS A 150 -6.81 -1.72 4.87
C LYS A 150 -7.15 -1.79 3.37
N TYR A 151 -6.52 -0.96 2.55
CA TYR A 151 -6.86 -0.87 1.12
C TYR A 151 -6.15 -1.90 0.25
N THR A 152 -4.95 -2.35 0.62
CA THR A 152 -4.11 -3.22 -0.23
C THR A 152 -4.00 -4.65 0.26
N GLY A 153 -4.30 -4.93 1.53
CA GLY A 153 -3.92 -6.17 2.21
C GLY A 153 -2.43 -6.19 2.57
N TYR A 154 -2.09 -6.77 3.72
CA TYR A 154 -0.70 -6.82 4.20
C TYR A 154 0.19 -7.64 3.28
N GLY A 155 -0.31 -8.73 2.68
CA GLY A 155 0.47 -9.54 1.75
C GLY A 155 1.03 -8.74 0.56
N ASN A 156 0.21 -7.87 -0.03
CA ASN A 156 0.65 -6.99 -1.11
C ASN A 156 1.53 -5.84 -0.58
N ALA A 157 1.20 -5.29 0.60
CA ALA A 157 1.93 -4.17 1.21
C ALA A 157 3.32 -4.52 1.76
N ALA A 158 3.53 -5.78 2.16
CA ALA A 158 4.70 -6.22 2.92
C ALA A 158 6.03 -5.83 2.26
N GLY A 159 6.11 -5.89 0.92
CA GLY A 159 7.32 -5.51 0.19
C GLY A 159 7.71 -4.04 0.38
N LEU A 160 6.74 -3.12 0.32
CA LEU A 160 7.00 -1.69 0.57
C LEU A 160 7.30 -1.44 2.04
N LEU A 161 6.53 -2.05 2.95
CA LEU A 161 6.71 -1.88 4.39
C LEU A 161 8.09 -2.38 4.84
N ALA A 162 8.56 -3.51 4.31
CA ALA A 162 9.91 -4.02 4.55
C ALA A 162 10.99 -3.06 4.04
N ALA A 163 10.85 -2.57 2.81
CA ALA A 163 11.81 -1.65 2.20
C ALA A 163 11.91 -0.29 2.94
N ARG A 164 10.86 0.10 3.66
CA ARG A 164 10.82 1.33 4.47
C ARG A 164 11.09 1.13 5.97
N GLY A 165 11.35 -0.09 6.42
CA GLY A 165 11.50 -0.38 7.86
C GLY A 165 10.22 -0.11 8.66
N LEU A 166 9.05 -0.35 8.06
CA LEU A 166 7.73 -0.10 8.67
C LEU A 166 6.99 -1.38 9.09
N LEU A 167 7.67 -2.52 9.09
CA LEU A 167 7.07 -3.81 9.49
C LEU A 167 6.64 -3.83 10.96
N ALA A 168 7.30 -3.04 11.82
CA ALA A 168 6.96 -2.90 13.24
C ALA A 168 5.75 -1.96 13.47
N GLY A 169 5.12 -1.45 12.41
CA GLY A 169 4.01 -0.49 12.54
C GLY A 169 4.47 0.92 12.93
N GLY A 170 5.76 1.23 12.80
CA GLY A 170 6.30 2.57 12.99
C GLY A 170 5.55 3.60 12.15
N ARG A 171 5.36 4.80 12.70
CA ARG A 171 4.85 5.94 11.94
C ARG A 171 6.06 6.66 11.33
N PRO A 172 6.10 6.89 10.00
CA PRO A 172 7.02 7.90 9.49
C PRO A 172 6.70 9.25 10.15
N GLU A 173 7.72 10.06 10.46
CA GLU A 173 7.53 11.41 11.02
C GLU A 173 6.57 12.21 10.12
N GLY A 174 5.38 12.52 10.64
CA GLY A 174 4.23 12.87 9.80
C GLY A 174 4.15 14.34 9.42
N GLN A 175 4.22 14.62 8.11
CA GLN A 175 3.86 15.91 7.50
C GLN A 175 2.34 16.06 7.24
N TYR A 176 1.55 15.03 7.58
CA TYR A 176 0.14 14.93 7.20
C TYR A 176 -0.80 15.13 8.39
N SER A 177 -1.82 15.97 8.20
CA SER A 177 -2.94 16.11 9.14
C SER A 177 -3.69 14.78 9.29
N GLU A 178 -4.24 14.51 10.48
CA GLU A 178 -5.18 13.41 10.66
C GLU A 178 -6.35 13.56 9.67
N ASP A 179 -6.51 12.55 8.80
CA ASP A 179 -7.62 12.48 7.84
C ASP A 179 -8.85 11.85 8.50
N GLU A 180 -10.03 12.28 8.04
CA GLU A 180 -11.34 11.78 8.46
C GLU A 180 -11.44 10.25 8.39
N ASP A 181 -12.22 9.68 9.31
CA ASP A 181 -12.59 8.28 9.27
C ASP A 181 -13.36 7.99 7.98
N THR A 182 -12.82 7.08 7.18
CA THR A 182 -13.38 6.65 5.89
C THR A 182 -13.94 5.23 5.98
N ASP A 183 -14.02 4.68 7.19
CA ASP A 183 -14.60 3.36 7.43
C ASP A 183 -16.11 3.45 7.16
N THR A 184 -16.58 2.67 6.18
CA THR A 184 -18.01 2.50 5.94
C THR A 184 -18.62 1.59 7.00
N GLU A 185 -19.95 1.60 7.15
CA GLU A 185 -20.62 0.72 8.11
C GLU A 185 -20.36 -0.76 7.80
N GLU A 186 -20.34 -1.15 6.53
CA GLU A 186 -20.01 -2.52 6.11
C GLU A 186 -18.59 -2.93 6.53
N TYR A 187 -17.62 -2.00 6.43
CA TYR A 187 -16.25 -2.24 6.86
C TYR A 187 -16.15 -2.35 8.38
N LYS A 188 -16.85 -1.49 9.14
CA LYS A 188 -16.84 -1.51 10.62
C LYS A 188 -17.38 -2.83 11.17
N GLU A 189 -18.47 -3.33 10.61
CA GLU A 189 -19.06 -4.62 10.98
C GLU A 189 -18.12 -5.80 10.68
N ALA A 190 -17.46 -5.75 9.51
CA ALA A 190 -16.59 -6.83 9.06
C ALA A 190 -15.18 -6.79 9.64
N LYS A 191 -14.73 -5.65 10.18
CA LYS A 191 -13.33 -5.39 10.59
C LYS A 191 -12.73 -6.49 11.45
N ALA A 192 -13.50 -7.06 12.37
CA ALA A 192 -13.05 -8.15 13.25
C ALA A 192 -12.84 -9.49 12.52
N SER A 193 -13.47 -9.67 11.36
CA SER A 193 -13.41 -10.90 10.55
C SER A 193 -12.51 -10.77 9.32
N ILE A 194 -11.92 -9.61 9.07
CA ILE A 194 -11.00 -9.39 7.94
C ILE A 194 -9.63 -9.96 8.30
N ASN A 195 -9.12 -10.87 7.47
CA ASN A 195 -7.75 -11.32 7.57
C ASN A 195 -6.81 -10.19 7.07
N PRO A 196 -5.89 -9.67 7.90
CA PRO A 196 -5.03 -8.56 7.52
C PRO A 196 -4.07 -8.92 6.38
N VAL A 197 -3.69 -10.19 6.23
CA VAL A 197 -2.80 -10.66 5.16
C VAL A 197 -3.50 -10.61 3.81
N THR A 198 -4.72 -11.16 3.73
CA THR A 198 -5.45 -11.28 2.47
C THR A 198 -6.35 -10.06 2.18
N GLY A 199 -6.59 -9.20 3.17
CA GLY A 199 -7.40 -7.99 3.04
C GLY A 199 -8.89 -8.27 2.79
N ARG A 200 -9.37 -9.48 3.11
CA ARG A 200 -10.76 -9.90 2.94
C ARG A 200 -11.30 -10.62 4.17
N VAL A 201 -12.62 -10.68 4.28
CA VAL A 201 -13.32 -11.58 5.20
C VAL A 201 -13.13 -13.02 4.72
N GLU A 202 -12.59 -13.86 5.59
CA GLU A 202 -12.46 -15.29 5.32
C GLU A 202 -13.60 -16.05 5.97
N GLU A 203 -14.11 -17.05 5.26
CA GLU A 203 -15.05 -17.99 5.85
C GLU A 203 -14.33 -18.77 6.95
N LYS A 204 -14.98 -18.91 8.10
CA LYS A 204 -14.45 -19.71 9.20
C LYS A 204 -14.42 -21.16 8.76
N LEU A 205 -13.24 -21.65 8.40
CA LEU A 205 -13.03 -23.07 8.14
C LEU A 205 -13.30 -23.85 9.44
N PRO A 206 -13.88 -25.06 9.35
CA PRO A 206 -13.99 -25.95 10.49
C PRO A 206 -12.60 -26.23 11.06
N SER A 207 -12.51 -26.37 12.38
CA SER A 207 -11.19 -26.56 12.99
C SER A 207 -10.62 -27.92 12.54
N PRO A 208 -9.35 -28.02 12.13
CA PRO A 208 -8.76 -29.31 11.75
C PRO A 208 -8.78 -30.36 12.87
N MET A 209 -9.00 -29.92 14.12
CA MET A 209 -9.08 -30.74 15.32
C MET A 209 -10.53 -31.10 15.70
N GLU A 210 -11.51 -30.75 14.87
CA GLU A 210 -12.92 -31.03 15.11
C GLU A 210 -13.17 -32.54 15.04
N GLY A 211 -13.78 -33.10 16.08
CA GLY A 211 -14.00 -34.55 16.20
C GLY A 211 -12.82 -35.35 16.79
N MET A 212 -11.69 -34.71 17.11
CA MET A 212 -10.58 -35.36 17.84
C MET A 212 -10.80 -35.32 19.36
N THR A 213 -10.41 -36.38 20.08
CA THR A 213 -10.36 -36.38 21.55
C THR A 213 -9.22 -35.50 22.06
N GLU A 214 -9.26 -35.05 23.32
CA GLU A 214 -8.16 -34.25 23.91
C GLU A 214 -6.81 -34.98 23.84
N GLU A 215 -6.80 -36.30 24.11
CA GLU A 215 -5.58 -37.11 23.99
C GLU A 215 -5.02 -37.13 22.55
N GLN A 216 -5.90 -37.21 21.54
CA GLN A 216 -5.49 -37.13 20.13
C GLN A 216 -4.95 -35.74 19.79
N LYS A 217 -5.54 -34.67 20.34
CA LYS A 217 -5.05 -33.30 20.15
C LYS A 217 -3.65 -33.13 20.74
N GLU A 218 -3.42 -33.65 21.94
CA GLU A 218 -2.09 -33.63 22.59
C GLU A 218 -1.06 -34.40 21.76
N HIS A 219 -1.43 -35.57 21.23
CA HIS A 219 -0.53 -36.37 20.41
C HIS A 219 -0.13 -35.65 19.10
N GLU A 220 -1.08 -35.04 18.40
CA GLU A 220 -0.79 -34.28 17.18
C GLU A 220 0.00 -32.99 17.49
N ALA A 221 -0.26 -32.33 18.62
CA ALA A 221 0.53 -31.19 19.08
C ALA A 221 2.00 -31.59 19.34
N MET A 222 2.23 -32.73 20.01
CA MET A 222 3.59 -33.21 20.28
C MET A 222 4.33 -33.59 19.00
N LYS A 223 3.62 -34.18 18.04
CA LYS A 223 4.14 -34.47 16.70
C LYS A 223 4.53 -33.18 15.96
N LEU A 224 3.71 -32.11 16.04
CA LEU A 224 4.00 -30.81 15.44
C LEU A 224 5.26 -30.19 16.06
N VAL A 225 5.39 -30.21 17.39
CA VAL A 225 6.57 -29.72 18.11
C VAL A 225 7.83 -30.46 17.67
N ASN A 226 7.77 -31.79 17.58
CA ASN A 226 8.87 -32.61 17.11
C ASN A 226 9.25 -32.29 15.65
N MET A 227 8.27 -31.98 14.79
CA MET A 227 8.54 -31.55 13.41
C MET A 227 9.23 -30.17 13.38
N PHE A 228 8.76 -29.18 14.16
CA PHE A 228 9.40 -27.88 14.27
C PHE A 228 10.83 -27.96 14.81
N ASP A 229 11.07 -28.73 15.86
CA ASP A 229 12.40 -28.95 16.45
C ASP A 229 13.36 -29.57 15.43
N ARG A 230 12.91 -30.60 14.69
CA ARG A 230 13.72 -31.21 13.62
C ARG A 230 14.06 -30.22 12.51
N LEU A 231 13.11 -29.40 12.06
CA LEU A 231 13.35 -28.41 11.01
C LEU A 231 14.31 -27.30 11.48
N SER A 232 14.18 -26.87 12.74
CA SER A 232 15.04 -25.86 13.36
C SER A 232 16.47 -26.36 13.55
N ARG A 233 16.67 -27.58 14.08
CA ARG A 233 18.01 -28.17 14.29
C ARG A 233 18.79 -28.37 12.99
N HIS A 234 18.10 -28.73 11.91
CA HIS A 234 18.72 -28.86 10.59
C HIS A 234 18.84 -27.52 9.84
N ARG A 235 18.49 -26.40 10.49
CA ARG A 235 18.49 -25.04 9.90
C ARG A 235 17.69 -24.94 8.60
N VAL A 236 16.64 -25.75 8.46
CA VAL A 236 15.69 -25.66 7.35
C VAL A 236 14.78 -24.44 7.54
N ILE A 237 14.44 -24.14 8.80
CA ILE A 237 13.68 -22.95 9.20
C ILE A 237 14.46 -22.16 10.24
N GLN A 238 14.38 -20.84 10.18
CA GLN A 238 14.92 -19.93 11.19
C GLN A 238 13.84 -18.93 11.61
N PRO A 239 13.49 -18.86 12.91
CA PRO A 239 12.58 -17.83 13.41
C PRO A 239 13.18 -16.44 13.23
N LEU A 240 12.41 -15.54 12.62
CA LEU A 240 12.75 -14.13 12.45
C LEU A 240 11.86 -13.27 13.34
N GLY A 241 12.41 -12.17 13.82
CA GLY A 241 11.69 -11.10 14.51
C GLY A 241 11.79 -9.80 13.71
N VAL A 242 10.94 -8.84 14.08
CA VAL A 242 11.03 -7.47 13.56
C VAL A 242 11.76 -6.63 14.62
N SER A 243 12.88 -6.04 14.25
CA SER A 243 13.63 -5.11 15.12
C SER A 243 12.78 -3.86 15.45
N PRO A 244 13.11 -3.10 16.50
CA PRO A 244 12.50 -1.78 16.77
C PRO A 244 12.65 -0.80 15.58
N ARG A 245 13.66 -1.02 14.73
CA ARG A 245 13.89 -0.28 13.48
C ARG A 245 13.04 -0.77 12.29
N GLY A 246 12.18 -1.76 12.51
CA GLY A 246 11.26 -2.31 11.52
C GLY A 246 11.90 -3.17 10.42
N HIS A 247 13.16 -3.59 10.60
CA HIS A 247 13.84 -4.56 9.75
C HIS A 247 13.69 -5.99 10.29
N LEU A 248 13.74 -6.98 9.38
CA LEU A 248 13.77 -8.39 9.75
C LEU A 248 15.16 -8.78 10.28
N THR A 249 15.19 -9.38 11.46
CA THR A 249 16.41 -9.92 12.09
C THR A 249 16.09 -11.28 12.74
N SER A 250 17.07 -11.96 13.32
CA SER A 250 16.80 -13.20 14.05
C SER A 250 15.87 -12.91 15.24
N LEU A 251 15.03 -13.88 15.63
CA LEU A 251 14.13 -13.67 16.77
C LEU A 251 14.90 -13.33 18.06
N GLN A 252 16.08 -13.92 18.24
CA GLN A 252 16.94 -13.67 19.41
C GLN A 252 17.42 -12.22 19.42
N ASP A 253 17.91 -11.71 18.29
CA ASP A 253 18.39 -10.33 18.18
C ASP A 253 17.25 -9.33 18.35
N ALA A 254 16.09 -9.60 17.75
CA ALA A 254 14.91 -8.74 17.92
C ALA A 254 14.46 -8.66 19.38
N MET A 255 14.55 -9.76 20.14
CA MET A 255 14.23 -9.78 21.57
C MET A 255 15.26 -9.00 22.39
N CYS A 256 16.56 -9.16 22.11
CA CYS A 256 17.61 -8.39 22.78
C CYS A 256 17.47 -6.88 22.55
N GLU A 257 17.31 -6.44 21.29
CA GLU A 257 17.16 -5.03 20.94
C GLU A 257 15.89 -4.40 21.56
N SER A 258 14.81 -5.17 21.69
CA SER A 258 13.57 -4.69 22.32
C SER A 258 13.72 -4.52 23.83
N MET A 259 14.49 -5.38 24.50
CA MET A 259 14.77 -5.27 25.93
C MET A 259 15.72 -4.10 26.25
N GLU A 260 16.71 -3.84 25.40
CA GLU A 260 17.63 -2.70 25.54
C GLU A 260 16.90 -1.35 25.34
N GLY A 261 15.96 -1.27 24.39
CA GLY A 261 15.15 -0.07 24.16
C GLY A 261 14.28 0.31 25.37
N GLN A 262 13.74 -0.67 26.10
CA GLN A 262 12.93 -0.44 27.31
C GLN A 262 13.76 0.03 28.52
N LEU A 263 15.03 -0.39 28.62
CA LEU A 263 15.95 0.05 29.68
C LEU A 263 16.51 1.46 29.44
N SER A 264 16.48 1.95 28.19
CA SER A 264 16.94 3.30 27.84
C SER A 264 15.86 4.38 28.01
N SER A 265 14.62 4.00 28.29
CA SER A 265 13.47 4.88 28.47
C SER A 265 12.98 4.86 29.92
N ASP A 266 13.86 5.15 30.88
CA ASP A 266 13.43 5.58 32.22
C ASP A 266 13.40 7.12 32.26
N PRO A 267 12.34 7.74 32.81
CA PRO A 267 12.24 9.17 32.95
C PRO A 267 13.06 9.58 34.17
N ASP A 268 14.31 10.03 33.96
CA ASP A 268 14.95 10.95 34.89
C ASP A 268 14.20 12.28 34.80
N SER A 269 13.13 12.38 35.58
CA SER A 269 12.50 13.64 35.94
C SER A 269 12.09 13.52 37.39
N ASP A 270 13.09 13.66 38.26
CA ASP A 270 12.87 13.96 39.67
C ASP A 270 12.14 15.31 39.80
N PRO A 271 11.30 15.46 40.84
CA PRO A 271 10.53 16.66 41.08
C PRO A 271 11.36 17.71 41.82
N ASP A 272 11.32 18.95 41.34
CA ASP A 272 11.47 20.18 42.14
C ASP A 272 10.65 21.32 41.50
#